data_AF-A0A3N5G2F7-F1
#
_entry.id   AF-A0A3N5G2F7-F1
#
_cell.length_a   1.000
_cell.length_b   1.000
_cell.length_c   1.000
_cell.angle_alpha   90.00
_cell.angle_beta   90.00
_cell.angle_gamma   90.00
#
_symmetry.space_group_name_H-M   'P 1'
#
loop_
_entity.id
_entity.type
_entity.pdbx_description
1 polymer ?
#
loop_
_entity_poly.entity_id
_entity_poly.type
_entity_poly.pdbx_seq_one_letter_code
_entity_poly.pdbx_strand_id
1 'polypeptide(L)'
;LVKAGAFDSLGVHRAALYGSLDSLLDHAQRRRQERDAGQSNLFGAVLPASEPQPDLSLRPWPERERLRNEKEALGLYLTGNPISEHQGDLERLVSHSVADLKELKENGTVVEGSITVGGQVGAFNRVKIKSGPNAGKFMGRFVLEDLTGGLPVTLFANQLQQFGHLLADEAVVLVKGQLRDRGSDLELTVEEVTPLDKVARGPALAGVDLTLSPAMSQTKMLELRNLLVENPGDVPVTLELQLPDRTVRIATKENLKIQFGPRLAASIEGLLGQGSVRERYLGAGA
;
A
#
# COMPACT_ATOMS: atom_id res chain seq x y z
N LEU A 1 0.91 -11.55 22.83
CA LEU A 1 0.14 -12.77 22.43
C LEU A 1 -1.30 -12.45 22.04
N VAL A 2 -2.15 -11.92 22.93
CA VAL A 2 -3.55 -11.55 22.57
C VAL A 2 -3.60 -10.59 21.39
N LYS A 3 -2.83 -9.49 21.45
CA LYS A 3 -2.73 -8.52 20.33
C LYS A 3 -2.33 -9.17 18.98
N ALA A 4 -1.46 -10.17 19.02
CA ALA A 4 -0.97 -10.92 17.86
C ALA A 4 -1.94 -12.01 17.35
N GLY A 5 -3.08 -12.24 18.01
CA GLY A 5 -4.07 -13.24 17.59
C GLY A 5 -3.82 -14.67 18.04
N ALA A 6 -2.81 -14.92 18.88
CA ALA A 6 -2.49 -16.27 19.35
C ALA A 6 -3.63 -16.98 20.10
N PHE A 7 -4.65 -16.24 20.55
CA PHE A 7 -5.80 -16.74 21.30
C PHE A 7 -7.12 -16.65 20.50
N ASP A 8 -7.07 -16.32 19.21
CA ASP A 8 -8.30 -16.16 18.40
C ASP A 8 -9.11 -17.46 18.27
N SER A 9 -8.46 -18.62 18.41
CA SER A 9 -9.12 -19.94 18.43
C SER A 9 -10.04 -20.16 19.65
N LEU A 10 -9.96 -19.32 20.68
CA LEU A 10 -10.86 -19.38 21.84
C LEU A 10 -12.27 -18.84 21.53
N GLY A 11 -12.49 -18.23 20.36
CA GLY A 11 -13.78 -17.66 19.97
C GLY A 11 -14.18 -16.39 20.73
N VAL A 12 -13.27 -15.83 21.52
CA VAL A 12 -13.47 -14.57 22.25
C VAL A 12 -12.70 -13.45 21.56
N HIS A 13 -13.33 -12.29 21.37
CA HIS A 13 -12.68 -11.17 20.71
C HIS A 13 -11.51 -10.61 21.54
N ARG A 14 -10.44 -10.21 20.85
CA ARG A 14 -9.17 -9.77 21.46
C ARG A 14 -9.35 -8.66 22.51
N ALA A 15 -10.32 -7.75 22.33
CA ALA A 15 -10.60 -6.68 23.30
C ALA A 15 -11.06 -7.21 24.68
N ALA A 16 -11.93 -8.22 24.72
CA ALA A 16 -12.39 -8.82 25.97
C ALA A 16 -11.25 -9.57 26.67
N LEU A 17 -10.47 -10.34 25.91
CA LEU A 17 -9.30 -11.06 26.43
C LEU A 17 -8.25 -10.10 26.99
N TYR A 18 -7.98 -9.00 26.28
CA TYR A 18 -6.99 -8.02 26.69
C TYR A 18 -7.45 -7.21 27.91
N GLY A 19 -8.71 -6.76 27.92
CA GLY A 19 -9.28 -6.01 29.04
C GLY A 19 -9.40 -6.82 30.34
N SER A 20 -9.47 -8.15 30.23
CA SER A 20 -9.60 -9.04 31.40
C SER A 20 -8.25 -9.58 31.90
N LEU A 21 -7.14 -9.22 31.24
CA LEU A 21 -5.81 -9.79 31.47
C LEU A 21 -5.35 -9.64 32.92
N ASP A 22 -5.50 -8.45 33.51
CA ASP A 22 -5.05 -8.19 34.88
C ASP A 22 -5.80 -9.06 35.89
N SER A 23 -7.13 -9.14 35.76
CA SER A 23 -7.95 -9.98 36.65
C SER A 23 -7.62 -11.47 36.55
N LEU A 24 -7.31 -11.95 35.33
CA LEU A 24 -6.94 -13.33 35.05
C LEU A 24 -5.55 -13.64 35.64
N LEU A 25 -4.60 -12.72 35.50
CA LEU A 25 -3.26 -12.85 36.07
C LEU A 25 -3.30 -12.86 37.61
N ASP A 26 -4.07 -11.97 38.22
CA ASP A 26 -4.25 -11.92 39.67
C ASP A 26 -4.88 -13.22 40.20
N HIS A 27 -5.91 -13.73 39.53
CA HIS A 27 -6.54 -15.00 39.90
C HIS A 27 -5.56 -16.18 39.77
N ALA A 28 -4.78 -16.23 38.68
CA ALA A 28 -3.78 -17.28 38.48
C ALA A 28 -2.69 -17.25 39.56
N GLN A 29 -2.25 -16.07 40.00
CA GLN A 29 -1.29 -15.92 41.09
C GLN A 29 -1.85 -16.42 42.42
N ARG A 30 -3.09 -16.05 42.77
CA ARG A 30 -3.76 -16.53 43.99
C ARG A 30 -3.91 -18.05 44.01
N ARG A 31 -4.40 -18.63 42.91
CA ARG A 31 -4.49 -20.10 42.72
C ARG A 31 -3.16 -20.81 42.90
N ARG A 32 -2.08 -20.21 42.41
CA ARG A 32 -0.73 -20.77 42.58
C ARG A 32 -0.29 -20.73 44.05
N GLN A 33 -0.48 -19.60 44.73
CA GLN A 33 -0.16 -19.46 46.15
C GLN A 33 -0.95 -20.43 47.03
N GLU A 34 -2.24 -20.60 46.78
CA GLU A 34 -3.11 -21.57 47.48
C GLU A 34 -2.59 -23.01 47.31
N ARG A 35 -2.20 -23.36 46.07
CA ARG A 35 -1.60 -24.67 45.76
C ARG A 35 -0.26 -24.87 46.48
N ASP A 36 0.62 -23.88 46.42
CA ASP A 36 1.96 -23.94 47.04
C ASP A 36 1.87 -23.98 48.58
N ALA A 37 0.85 -23.36 49.17
CA ALA A 37 0.55 -23.41 50.60
C ALA A 37 -0.04 -24.76 51.07
N GLY A 38 -0.21 -25.74 50.18
CA GLY A 38 -0.74 -27.06 50.51
C GLY A 38 -2.24 -27.08 50.82
N GLN A 39 -2.97 -26.00 50.54
CA GLN A 39 -4.43 -25.97 50.63
C GLN A 39 -5.04 -26.72 49.43
N SER A 40 -4.89 -28.04 49.44
CA SER A 40 -5.72 -28.91 48.61
C SER A 40 -7.11 -28.96 49.25
N ASN A 41 -8.12 -28.51 48.51
CA ASN A 41 -9.52 -28.41 48.94
C ASN A 41 -10.16 -29.81 49.12
N LEU A 42 -9.60 -30.63 50.01
CA LEU A 42 -9.99 -32.04 50.25
C LEU A 42 -11.16 -32.19 51.23
N PHE A 43 -11.58 -31.11 51.91
CA PHE A 43 -12.72 -31.12 52.81
C PHE A 43 -13.58 -29.86 52.67
N GLY A 44 -14.64 -29.96 51.87
CA GLY A 44 -15.92 -29.31 52.15
C GLY A 44 -16.09 -27.82 51.81
N ALA A 45 -16.85 -27.58 50.73
CA ALA A 45 -17.85 -26.51 50.64
C ALA A 45 -17.38 -25.04 50.71
N VAL A 46 -16.21 -24.70 50.16
CA VAL A 46 -16.00 -23.34 49.64
C VAL A 46 -16.46 -23.37 48.19
N LEU A 47 -17.54 -22.65 47.88
CA LEU A 47 -17.98 -22.41 46.50
C LEU A 47 -16.73 -22.11 45.66
N PRO A 48 -16.52 -22.76 44.49
CA PRO A 48 -15.39 -22.42 43.65
C PRO A 48 -15.42 -20.91 43.44
N ALA A 49 -14.39 -20.21 43.88
CA ALA A 49 -14.27 -18.78 43.63
C ALA A 49 -14.49 -18.61 42.13
N SER A 50 -15.54 -17.89 41.74
CA SER A 50 -15.94 -17.75 40.35
C SER A 50 -14.70 -17.39 39.54
N GLU A 51 -14.34 -18.25 38.59
CA GLU A 51 -13.20 -17.96 37.73
C GLU A 51 -13.52 -16.66 37.00
N PRO A 52 -12.61 -15.66 37.00
CA PRO A 52 -12.84 -14.45 36.25
C PRO A 52 -12.98 -14.82 34.78
N GLN A 53 -14.12 -14.46 34.19
CA GLN A 53 -14.39 -14.67 32.78
C GLN A 53 -14.09 -13.39 32.00
N PRO A 54 -13.65 -13.52 30.74
CA PRO A 54 -13.52 -12.36 29.88
C PRO A 54 -14.84 -11.60 29.78
N ASP A 55 -14.81 -10.28 29.95
CA ASP A 55 -16.01 -9.44 29.79
C ASP A 55 -16.38 -9.31 28.31
N LEU A 56 -17.32 -10.15 27.87
CA LEU A 56 -17.84 -10.16 26.50
C LEU A 56 -18.75 -8.96 26.17
N SER A 57 -19.10 -8.14 27.16
CA SER A 57 -19.84 -6.90 26.91
C SER A 57 -18.94 -5.78 26.38
N LEU A 58 -17.62 -5.93 26.50
CA LEU A 58 -16.67 -5.00 25.91
C LEU A 58 -16.82 -4.96 24.39
N ARG A 59 -16.83 -3.76 23.83
CA ARG A 59 -16.88 -3.59 22.39
C ARG A 59 -15.62 -4.21 21.75
N PRO A 60 -15.74 -5.01 20.69
CA PRO A 60 -14.59 -5.43 19.91
C PRO A 60 -13.79 -4.21 19.42
N TRP A 61 -12.46 -4.34 19.37
CA TRP A 61 -11.62 -3.28 18.82
C TRP A 61 -12.07 -2.92 17.41
N PRO A 62 -12.21 -1.63 17.08
CA PRO A 62 -12.32 -1.20 15.70
C PRO A 62 -11.19 -1.80 14.87
N GLU A 63 -11.45 -2.09 13.59
CA GLU A 63 -10.49 -2.80 12.73
C GLU A 63 -9.12 -2.13 12.71
N ARG A 64 -9.08 -0.81 12.56
CA ARG A 64 -7.83 -0.03 12.60
C ARG A 64 -7.04 -0.23 13.90
N GLU A 65 -7.72 -0.23 15.05
CA GLU A 65 -7.07 -0.48 16.34
C GLU A 65 -6.57 -1.93 16.45
N ARG A 66 -7.37 -2.90 15.97
CA ARG A 66 -6.99 -4.31 15.94
C ARG A 66 -5.72 -4.53 15.09
N LEU A 67 -5.67 -3.94 13.90
CA LEU A 67 -4.53 -4.01 12.99
C LEU A 67 -3.30 -3.30 13.57
N ARG A 68 -3.47 -2.13 14.18
CA ARG A 68 -2.38 -1.44 14.89
C ARG A 68 -1.78 -2.30 16.00
N ASN A 69 -2.63 -2.91 16.85
CA ASN A 69 -2.20 -3.81 17.91
C ASN A 69 -1.48 -5.06 17.35
N GLU A 70 -1.93 -5.56 16.20
CA GLU A 70 -1.28 -6.67 15.50
C GLU A 70 0.12 -6.29 14.99
N LYS A 71 0.25 -5.15 14.29
CA LYS A 71 1.54 -4.63 13.84
C LYS A 71 2.48 -4.33 15.01
N GLU A 72 1.99 -3.77 16.10
CA GLU A 72 2.78 -3.55 17.32
C GLU A 72 3.34 -4.87 17.88
N ALA A 73 2.54 -5.94 17.84
CA ALA A 73 2.91 -7.23 18.42
C ALA A 73 3.75 -8.13 17.49
N LEU A 74 3.55 -8.03 16.17
CA LEU A 74 4.19 -8.89 15.16
C LEU A 74 5.25 -8.16 14.32
N GLY A 75 5.26 -6.83 14.33
CA GLY A 75 6.05 -6.00 13.42
C GLY A 75 5.46 -5.85 12.02
N LEU A 76 4.40 -6.60 11.69
CA LEU A 76 3.73 -6.60 10.39
C LEU A 76 2.23 -6.84 10.53
N TYR A 77 1.47 -6.48 9.50
CA TYR A 77 0.05 -6.81 9.39
C TYR A 77 -0.12 -8.21 8.79
N LEU A 78 -0.83 -9.10 9.49
CA LEU A 78 -1.01 -10.50 9.06
C LEU A 78 -2.43 -10.77 8.55
N THR A 79 -3.44 -10.18 9.20
CA THR A 79 -4.85 -10.50 8.99
C THR A 79 -5.60 -9.47 8.13
N GLY A 80 -4.95 -8.37 7.75
CA GLY A 80 -5.49 -7.30 6.92
C GLY A 80 -4.59 -6.07 6.96
N ASN A 81 -4.60 -5.22 5.93
CA ASN A 81 -3.77 -4.02 5.87
C ASN A 81 -4.66 -2.77 5.75
N PRO A 82 -4.38 -1.66 6.47
CA PRO A 82 -5.14 -0.42 6.34
C PRO A 82 -5.25 0.12 4.90
N ILE A 83 -4.32 -0.23 4.01
CA ILE A 83 -4.36 0.21 2.61
C ILE A 83 -5.15 -0.73 1.69
N SER A 84 -5.56 -1.92 2.17
CA SER A 84 -6.26 -2.92 1.37
C SER A 84 -7.57 -2.40 0.79
N GLU A 85 -8.28 -1.53 1.51
CA GLU A 85 -9.50 -0.87 1.02
C GLU A 85 -9.25 0.01 -0.22
N HIS A 86 -8.02 0.46 -0.41
CA HIS A 86 -7.63 1.34 -1.50
C HIS A 86 -6.86 0.63 -2.61
N GLN A 87 -6.78 -0.70 -2.59
CA GLN A 87 -5.97 -1.46 -3.54
C GLN A 87 -6.34 -1.14 -5.00
N GLY A 88 -7.63 -1.09 -5.34
CA GLY A 88 -8.08 -0.77 -6.70
C GLY A 88 -7.74 0.66 -7.13
N ASP A 89 -7.74 1.62 -6.20
CA ASP A 89 -7.31 2.99 -6.49
C ASP A 89 -5.78 3.03 -6.66
N LEU A 90 -5.02 2.33 -5.80
CA LEU A 90 -3.57 2.24 -5.89
C LEU A 90 -3.11 1.61 -7.21
N GLU A 91 -3.68 0.49 -7.64
CA GLU A 91 -3.36 -0.17 -8.92
C GLU A 91 -3.52 0.77 -10.13
N ARG A 92 -4.43 1.74 -10.05
CA ARG A 92 -4.68 2.72 -11.11
C ARG A 92 -3.79 3.96 -11.02
N LEU A 93 -3.20 4.25 -9.87
CA LEU A 93 -2.55 5.53 -9.59
C LEU A 93 -1.03 5.38 -9.39
N VAL A 94 -0.57 4.22 -8.97
CA VAL A 94 0.85 3.95 -8.75
C VAL A 94 1.51 3.48 -10.03
N SER A 95 2.77 3.87 -10.19
CA SER A 95 3.64 3.39 -11.26
C SER A 95 4.32 2.07 -10.91
N HIS A 96 4.65 1.87 -9.63
CA HIS A 96 5.38 0.72 -9.12
C HIS A 96 4.89 0.41 -7.70
N SER A 97 4.87 -0.87 -7.34
CA SER A 97 4.85 -1.32 -5.94
C SER A 97 6.28 -1.32 -5.36
N VAL A 98 6.41 -1.41 -4.04
CA VAL A 98 7.72 -1.54 -3.39
C VAL A 98 8.44 -2.82 -3.80
N ALA A 99 7.72 -3.93 -4.00
CA ALA A 99 8.30 -5.17 -4.52
C ALA A 99 8.85 -5.00 -5.94
N ASP A 100 8.11 -4.34 -6.85
CA ASP A 100 8.59 -4.10 -8.22
C ASP A 100 9.92 -3.34 -8.20
N LEU A 101 10.04 -2.32 -7.34
CA LEU A 101 11.27 -1.54 -7.21
C LEU A 101 12.45 -2.38 -6.69
N LYS A 102 12.20 -3.25 -5.72
CA LYS A 102 13.23 -4.17 -5.20
C LYS A 102 13.70 -5.15 -6.26
N GLU A 103 12.77 -5.76 -6.99
CA GLU A 103 13.08 -6.69 -8.08
C GLU A 103 13.91 -6.01 -9.18
N LEU A 104 13.54 -4.80 -9.59
CA LEU A 104 14.29 -4.04 -10.58
C LEU A 104 15.73 -3.76 -10.12
N LYS A 105 15.92 -3.43 -8.85
CA LYS A 105 17.26 -3.26 -8.26
C LYS A 105 18.05 -4.55 -8.23
N GLU A 106 17.46 -5.66 -7.79
CA GLU A 106 18.11 -6.98 -7.76
C GLU A 106 18.56 -7.45 -9.14
N ASN A 107 17.76 -7.14 -10.16
CA ASN A 107 18.06 -7.42 -11.57
C ASN A 107 19.08 -6.44 -12.18
N GLY A 108 19.63 -5.50 -11.41
CA GLY A 108 20.60 -4.52 -11.89
C GLY A 108 20.03 -3.48 -12.85
N THR A 109 18.70 -3.34 -12.91
CA THR A 109 18.04 -2.33 -13.73
C THR A 109 18.05 -1.00 -13.00
N VAL A 110 18.67 0.02 -13.62
CA VAL A 110 18.72 1.36 -13.05
C VAL A 110 17.34 2.01 -13.18
N VAL A 111 16.60 2.05 -12.06
CA VAL A 111 15.35 2.81 -11.95
C VAL A 111 15.67 4.17 -11.35
N GLU A 112 16.23 5.06 -12.17
CA GLU A 112 16.36 6.47 -11.82
C GLU A 112 15.29 7.26 -12.57
N GLY A 113 14.48 8.02 -11.83
CA GLY A 113 13.44 8.85 -12.44
C GLY A 113 12.28 9.18 -11.51
N SER A 114 11.33 9.94 -12.06
CA SER A 114 10.10 10.30 -11.37
C SER A 114 9.17 9.10 -11.36
N ILE A 115 8.82 8.62 -10.17
CA ILE A 115 7.87 7.54 -9.95
C ILE A 115 6.76 8.01 -9.02
N THR A 116 5.61 7.33 -9.10
CA THR A 116 4.51 7.46 -8.14
C THR A 116 4.32 6.14 -7.43
N VAL A 117 4.33 6.18 -6.11
CA VAL A 117 4.07 5.03 -5.21
C VAL A 117 2.98 5.42 -4.22
N GLY A 118 2.27 4.45 -3.66
CA GLY A 118 1.23 4.71 -2.68
C GLY A 118 1.31 3.72 -1.53
N GLY A 119 1.00 4.20 -0.33
CA GLY A 119 1.12 3.40 0.87
C GLY A 119 0.83 4.16 2.14
N GLN A 120 1.07 3.50 3.25
CA GLN A 120 0.92 4.05 4.59
C GLN A 120 2.24 4.69 5.05
N VAL A 121 2.15 5.88 5.64
CA VAL A 121 3.28 6.58 6.26
C VAL A 121 3.65 5.90 7.58
N GLY A 122 4.89 5.41 7.67
CA GLY A 122 5.48 4.86 8.88
C GLY A 122 6.56 5.75 9.50
N ALA A 123 6.45 6.00 10.81
CA ALA A 123 7.46 6.66 11.65
C ALA A 123 8.02 7.97 11.06
N PHE A 124 7.15 8.97 10.91
CA PHE A 124 7.56 10.26 10.35
C PHE A 124 8.44 11.07 11.31
N ASN A 125 9.66 11.38 10.88
CA ASN A 125 10.68 12.04 11.68
C ASN A 125 11.18 13.32 11.02
N ARG A 126 11.30 14.40 11.79
CA ARG A 126 11.96 15.65 11.36
C ARG A 126 13.42 15.65 11.81
N VAL A 127 14.33 15.69 10.85
CA VAL A 127 15.78 15.64 11.08
C VAL A 127 16.42 16.96 10.65
N LYS A 128 17.31 17.51 11.47
CA LYS A 128 18.07 18.72 11.11
C LYS A 128 19.18 18.37 10.11
N ILE A 129 19.24 19.09 9.00
CA ILE A 129 20.27 18.95 7.98
C ILE A 129 21.60 19.47 8.55
N LYS A 130 22.61 18.60 8.61
CA LYS A 130 23.91 18.91 9.24
C LYS A 130 24.91 19.61 8.31
N SER A 131 24.77 19.45 6.99
CA SER A 131 25.80 19.86 6.03
C SER A 131 25.19 20.24 4.67
N GLY A 132 25.92 21.03 3.87
CA GLY A 132 25.52 21.45 2.52
C GLY A 132 24.73 22.77 2.48
N PRO A 133 24.21 23.17 1.29
CA PRO A 133 23.56 24.47 1.08
C PRO A 133 22.31 24.71 1.92
N ASN A 134 21.71 23.63 2.44
CA ASN A 134 20.52 23.65 3.29
C ASN A 134 20.83 23.32 4.76
N ALA A 135 22.10 23.36 5.19
CA ALA A 135 22.48 23.11 6.57
C ALA A 135 21.71 24.04 7.54
N GLY A 136 21.25 23.48 8.65
CA GLY A 136 20.43 24.18 9.64
C GLY A 136 18.93 24.08 9.41
N LYS A 137 18.45 23.78 8.19
CA LYS A 137 17.03 23.51 7.91
C LYS A 137 16.64 22.09 8.36
N PHE A 138 15.34 21.82 8.43
CA PHE A 138 14.81 20.48 8.71
C PHE A 138 14.46 19.75 7.41
N MET A 139 14.64 18.43 7.41
CA MET A 139 14.15 17.50 6.40
C MET A 139 13.23 16.47 7.08
N GLY A 140 12.26 15.94 6.34
CA GLY A 140 11.40 14.86 6.80
C GLY A 140 11.93 13.52 6.31
N ARG A 141 11.85 12.49 7.14
CA ARG A 141 12.11 11.10 6.77
C ARG A 141 11.03 10.20 7.30
N PHE A 142 10.60 9.26 6.49
CA PHE A 142 9.65 8.21 6.89
C PHE A 142 9.84 7.00 5.99
N VAL A 143 9.20 5.89 6.34
CA VAL A 143 9.10 4.72 5.46
C VAL A 143 7.68 4.67 4.92
N LEU A 144 7.53 4.67 3.61
CA LEU A 144 6.23 4.43 2.97
C LEU A 144 6.06 2.91 2.84
N GLU A 145 5.03 2.36 3.46
CA GLU A 145 4.75 0.93 3.45
C GLU A 145 3.54 0.62 2.56
N ASP A 146 3.72 -0.28 1.59
CA ASP A 146 2.62 -0.87 0.83
C ASP A 146 2.36 -2.34 1.27
N LEU A 147 1.57 -3.11 0.51
CA LEU A 147 1.30 -4.52 0.81
C LEU A 147 2.53 -5.43 0.64
N THR A 148 3.58 -4.92 0.01
CA THR A 148 4.72 -5.68 -0.49
C THR A 148 6.04 -5.31 0.21
N GLY A 149 6.10 -4.16 0.88
CA GLY A 149 7.23 -3.78 1.72
C GLY A 149 7.28 -2.30 2.08
N GLY A 150 8.40 -1.88 2.64
CA GLY A 150 8.70 -0.48 2.95
C GLY A 150 9.71 0.15 1.99
N LEU A 151 9.49 1.40 1.62
CA LEU A 151 10.39 2.25 0.84
C LEU A 151 10.79 3.48 1.67
N PRO A 152 12.08 3.71 1.93
CA PRO A 152 12.57 4.93 2.56
C PRO A 152 12.22 6.17 1.71
N VAL A 153 11.64 7.19 2.36
CA VAL A 153 11.22 8.43 1.72
C VAL A 153 11.80 9.65 2.45
N THR A 154 12.33 10.59 1.67
CA THR A 154 12.91 11.85 2.17
C THR A 154 12.18 13.06 1.58
N LEU A 155 11.82 14.01 2.46
CA LEU A 155 11.35 15.35 2.09
C LEU A 155 12.42 16.38 2.43
N PHE A 156 12.88 17.14 1.44
CA PHE A 156 13.70 18.32 1.71
C PHE A 156 12.86 19.47 2.27
N ALA A 157 13.53 20.50 2.77
CA ALA A 157 12.91 21.57 3.55
C ALA A 157 11.66 22.20 2.90
N ASN A 158 11.69 22.45 1.59
CA ASN A 158 10.56 23.04 0.86
C ASN A 158 9.36 22.08 0.82
N GLN A 159 9.59 20.82 0.45
CA GLN A 159 8.55 19.80 0.42
C GLN A 159 8.03 19.48 1.83
N LEU A 160 8.90 19.49 2.83
CA LEU A 160 8.51 19.32 4.24
C LEU A 160 7.58 20.46 4.69
N GLN A 161 7.87 21.70 4.30
CA GLN A 161 7.03 22.85 4.62
C GLN A 161 5.66 22.75 3.93
N GLN A 162 5.64 22.31 2.67
CA GLN A 162 4.43 22.22 1.87
C GLN A 162 3.55 21.03 2.26
N PHE A 163 4.12 19.83 2.35
CA PHE A 163 3.38 18.58 2.45
C PHE A 163 3.49 17.90 3.83
N GLY A 164 4.36 18.37 4.72
CA GLY A 164 4.62 17.71 6.00
C GLY A 164 3.40 17.58 6.92
N HIS A 165 2.37 18.41 6.74
CA HIS A 165 1.10 18.33 7.48
C HIS A 165 0.21 17.16 7.03
N LEU A 166 0.50 16.55 5.89
CA LEU A 166 -0.23 15.40 5.33
C LEU A 166 0.36 14.05 5.77
N LEU A 167 1.56 14.07 6.37
CA LEU A 167 2.35 12.88 6.70
C LEU A 167 2.26 12.54 8.20
N ALA A 168 1.06 12.62 8.76
CA ALA A 168 0.83 12.07 10.08
C ALA A 168 1.10 10.55 10.07
N ASP A 169 1.51 10.00 11.21
CA ASP A 169 1.68 8.55 11.32
C ASP A 169 0.40 7.83 10.91
N GLU A 170 0.56 6.72 10.19
CA GLU A 170 -0.51 5.91 9.62
C GLU A 170 -1.33 6.57 8.49
N ALA A 171 -0.99 7.78 8.03
CA ALA A 171 -1.67 8.40 6.90
C ALA A 171 -1.46 7.58 5.62
N VAL A 172 -2.51 7.43 4.80
CA VAL A 172 -2.43 6.75 3.49
C VAL A 172 -2.31 7.80 2.40
N VAL A 173 -1.20 7.76 1.66
CA VAL A 173 -0.83 8.81 0.71
C VAL A 173 -0.29 8.23 -0.59
N LEU A 174 -0.47 8.96 -1.69
CA LEU A 174 0.35 8.85 -2.88
C LEU A 174 1.54 9.79 -2.75
N VAL A 175 2.71 9.28 -3.11
CA VAL A 175 3.96 10.03 -3.15
C VAL A 175 4.50 9.95 -4.56
N LYS A 176 4.62 11.10 -5.21
CA LYS A 176 5.36 11.25 -6.45
C LYS A 176 6.73 11.84 -6.13
N GLY A 177 7.78 11.26 -6.70
CA GLY A 177 9.13 11.68 -6.39
C GLY A 177 10.21 11.03 -7.24
N GLN A 178 11.44 11.49 -7.05
CA GLN A 178 12.62 10.96 -7.73
C GLN A 178 13.18 9.77 -6.96
N LEU A 179 13.16 8.59 -7.59
CA LEU A 179 13.81 7.40 -7.05
C LEU A 179 15.33 7.49 -7.25
N ARG A 180 16.09 7.15 -6.21
CA ARG A 180 17.55 7.12 -6.25
C ARG A 180 18.07 5.84 -5.63
N ASP A 181 19.11 5.29 -6.22
CA ASP A 181 19.86 4.20 -5.62
C ASP A 181 20.92 4.75 -4.64
N ARG A 182 20.93 4.24 -3.41
CA ARG A 182 21.92 4.56 -2.37
C ARG A 182 22.93 3.43 -2.15
N GLY A 183 23.02 2.48 -3.06
CA GLY A 183 23.87 1.30 -2.94
C GLY A 183 23.18 0.18 -2.16
N SER A 184 22.94 0.35 -0.85
CA SER A 184 22.28 -0.69 -0.04
C SER A 184 20.77 -0.75 -0.25
N ASP A 185 20.11 0.41 -0.44
CA ASP A 185 18.66 0.54 -0.55
C ASP A 185 18.26 1.56 -1.62
N LEU A 186 17.00 1.53 -2.00
CA LEU A 186 16.37 2.58 -2.79
C LEU A 186 15.81 3.66 -1.86
N GLU A 187 15.92 4.92 -2.26
CA GLU A 187 15.36 6.06 -1.52
C GLU A 187 14.55 6.95 -2.47
N LEU A 188 13.32 7.29 -2.07
CA LEU A 188 12.47 8.22 -2.82
C LEU A 188 12.62 9.64 -2.27
N THR A 189 12.98 10.59 -3.12
CA THR A 189 12.93 12.02 -2.80
C THR A 189 11.62 12.61 -3.26
N VAL A 190 10.82 13.11 -2.32
CA VAL A 190 9.46 13.61 -2.60
C VAL A 190 9.48 14.85 -3.50
N GLU A 191 8.58 14.86 -4.47
CA GLU A 191 8.18 16.03 -5.26
C GLU A 191 6.77 16.49 -4.87
N GLU A 192 5.84 15.53 -4.71
CA GLU A 192 4.44 15.79 -4.38
C GLU A 192 3.88 14.70 -3.46
N VAL A 193 2.98 15.09 -2.55
CA VAL A 193 2.24 14.17 -1.68
C VAL A 193 0.76 14.48 -1.79
N THR A 194 -0.04 13.45 -2.05
CA THR A 194 -1.49 13.56 -2.15
C THR A 194 -2.14 12.56 -1.21
N PRO A 195 -3.01 12.99 -0.26
CA PRO A 195 -3.78 12.08 0.57
C PRO A 195 -4.68 11.23 -0.32
N LEU A 196 -4.68 9.92 -0.12
CA LEU A 196 -5.36 9.00 -1.04
C LEU A 196 -6.89 9.22 -1.04
N ASP A 197 -7.45 9.61 0.10
CA ASP A 197 -8.86 10.00 0.27
C ASP A 197 -9.25 11.27 -0.50
N LYS A 198 -8.27 12.14 -0.78
CA LYS A 198 -8.45 13.38 -1.55
C LYS A 198 -8.11 13.24 -3.02
N VAL A 199 -7.63 12.08 -3.46
CA VAL A 199 -7.50 11.83 -4.88
C VAL A 199 -8.91 11.78 -5.43
N ALA A 200 -9.30 12.86 -6.10
CA ALA A 200 -10.51 12.84 -6.90
C ALA A 200 -10.38 11.64 -7.84
N ARG A 201 -11.31 10.69 -7.74
CA ARG A 201 -11.55 9.76 -8.83
C ARG A 201 -11.88 10.65 -10.02
N GLY A 202 -10.87 10.88 -10.88
CA GLY A 202 -11.04 11.64 -12.09
C GLY A 202 -12.19 11.04 -12.90
N PRO A 203 -12.63 11.71 -13.97
CA PRO A 203 -13.64 11.14 -14.85
C PRO A 203 -13.24 9.69 -15.18
N ALA A 204 -14.22 8.78 -15.13
CA ALA A 204 -13.94 7.38 -15.40
C ALA A 204 -13.37 7.27 -16.82
N LEU A 205 -12.30 6.50 -16.99
CA LEU A 205 -11.72 6.26 -18.31
C LEU A 205 -12.78 5.60 -19.20
N ALA A 206 -13.12 6.28 -20.29
CA ALA A 206 -13.99 5.76 -21.34
C ALA A 206 -13.26 4.73 -22.22
N GLY A 207 -11.93 4.74 -22.22
CA GLY A 207 -11.08 3.85 -22.98
C GLY A 207 -9.69 4.42 -23.21
N VAL A 208 -8.84 3.66 -23.90
CA VAL A 208 -7.48 4.09 -24.25
C VAL A 208 -7.26 3.86 -25.75
N ASP A 209 -6.71 4.87 -26.41
CA ASP A 209 -6.23 4.82 -27.78
C ASP A 209 -4.73 4.50 -27.80
N LEU A 210 -4.36 3.44 -28.51
CA LEU A 210 -2.96 3.06 -28.74
C LEU A 210 -2.58 3.36 -30.18
N THR A 211 -1.64 4.27 -30.36
CA THR A 211 -1.11 4.65 -31.66
C THR A 211 -0.03 3.67 -32.08
N LEU A 212 -0.26 3.01 -33.22
CA LEU A 212 0.64 2.06 -33.85
C LEU A 212 1.37 2.71 -35.03
N SER A 213 2.66 2.42 -35.15
CA SER A 213 3.44 2.76 -36.34
C SER A 213 3.20 1.75 -37.46
N PRO A 214 3.05 2.18 -38.73
CA PRO A 214 2.94 1.27 -39.88
C PRO A 214 4.16 0.36 -40.06
N ALA A 215 5.33 0.78 -39.56
CA ALA A 215 6.58 0.03 -39.64
C ALA A 215 6.77 -0.97 -38.48
N MET A 216 5.74 -1.18 -37.66
CA MET A 216 5.83 -2.06 -36.50
C MET A 216 5.99 -3.53 -36.92
N SER A 217 6.95 -4.22 -36.31
CA SER A 217 7.22 -5.63 -36.60
C SER A 217 6.14 -6.55 -36.01
N GLN A 218 6.01 -7.75 -36.58
CA GLN A 218 5.11 -8.79 -36.06
C GLN A 218 5.45 -9.18 -34.61
N THR A 219 6.74 -9.19 -34.25
CA THR A 219 7.20 -9.48 -32.88
C THR A 219 6.66 -8.47 -31.87
N LYS A 220 6.80 -7.17 -32.14
CA LYS A 220 6.26 -6.11 -31.28
C LYS A 220 4.74 -6.19 -31.16
N MET A 221 4.06 -6.63 -32.22
CA MET A 221 2.60 -6.81 -32.21
C MET A 221 2.15 -7.97 -31.32
N LEU A 222 2.92 -9.06 -31.30
CA LEU A 222 2.67 -10.18 -30.39
C LEU A 222 2.97 -9.81 -28.94
N GLU A 223 4.04 -9.06 -28.70
CA GLU A 223 4.39 -8.54 -27.36
C GLU A 223 3.30 -7.60 -26.83
N LEU A 224 2.83 -6.65 -27.65
CA LEU A 224 1.71 -5.79 -27.29
C LEU A 224 0.45 -6.62 -26.98
N ARG A 225 0.11 -7.59 -27.83
CA ARG A 225 -1.04 -8.47 -27.57
C ARG A 225 -0.90 -9.18 -26.22
N ASN A 226 0.26 -9.75 -25.92
CA ASN A 226 0.48 -10.45 -24.65
C ASN A 226 0.29 -9.50 -23.47
N LEU A 227 0.89 -8.31 -23.51
CA LEU A 227 0.69 -7.29 -22.46
C LEU A 227 -0.78 -6.94 -22.24
N LEU A 228 -1.55 -6.79 -23.32
CA LEU A 228 -2.98 -6.46 -23.20
C LEU A 228 -3.81 -7.63 -22.65
N VAL A 229 -3.45 -8.88 -22.97
CA VAL A 229 -4.17 -10.08 -22.51
C VAL A 229 -3.81 -10.45 -21.07
N GLU A 230 -2.56 -10.20 -20.65
CA GLU A 230 -2.07 -10.46 -19.29
C GLU A 230 -2.61 -9.46 -18.26
N ASN A 231 -3.21 -8.36 -18.70
CA ASN A 231 -3.75 -7.31 -17.83
C ASN A 231 -5.26 -7.09 -18.08
N PRO A 232 -6.13 -8.10 -17.90
CA PRO A 232 -7.57 -7.97 -18.14
C PRO A 232 -8.21 -6.95 -17.18
N GLY A 233 -9.21 -6.20 -17.66
CA GLY A 233 -9.95 -5.27 -16.82
C GLY A 233 -11.15 -4.65 -17.52
N ASP A 234 -11.50 -3.41 -17.17
CA ASP A 234 -12.75 -2.78 -17.61
C ASP A 234 -12.58 -1.65 -18.63
N VAL A 235 -11.35 -1.22 -18.91
CA VAL A 235 -11.08 -0.09 -19.80
C VAL A 235 -10.92 -0.56 -21.25
N PRO A 236 -11.80 -0.19 -22.19
CA PRO A 236 -11.72 -0.66 -23.56
C PRO A 236 -10.52 -0.06 -24.32
N VAL A 237 -9.87 -0.89 -25.14
CA VAL A 237 -8.69 -0.50 -25.93
C VAL A 237 -9.06 -0.32 -27.40
N THR A 238 -8.64 0.79 -27.99
CA THR A 238 -8.76 1.09 -29.41
C THR A 238 -7.37 1.22 -30.03
N LEU A 239 -7.13 0.58 -31.17
CA LEU A 239 -5.87 0.68 -31.87
C LEU A 239 -6.00 1.68 -33.02
N GLU A 240 -5.10 2.66 -33.09
CA GLU A 240 -5.04 3.66 -34.17
C GLU A 240 -3.76 3.46 -34.98
N LEU A 241 -3.88 3.23 -36.29
CA LEU A 241 -2.74 3.15 -37.19
C LEU A 241 -2.55 4.50 -37.89
N GLN A 242 -1.41 5.15 -37.67
CA GLN A 242 -1.07 6.41 -38.35
C GLN A 242 -0.38 6.13 -39.69
N LEU A 243 -1.12 6.24 -40.78
CA LEU A 243 -0.56 6.23 -42.14
C LEU A 243 -0.16 7.65 -42.55
N PRO A 244 0.69 7.83 -43.58
CA PRO A 244 1.14 9.15 -44.03
C PRO A 244 0.00 10.13 -44.40
N ASP A 245 -1.14 9.60 -44.83
CA ASP A 245 -2.27 10.34 -45.40
C ASP A 245 -3.56 10.26 -44.56
N ARG A 246 -3.63 9.36 -43.57
CA ARG A 246 -4.83 9.13 -42.75
C ARG A 246 -4.55 8.36 -41.46
N THR A 247 -5.45 8.49 -40.49
CA THR A 247 -5.47 7.64 -39.29
C THR A 247 -6.58 6.60 -39.44
N VAL A 248 -6.23 5.31 -39.32
CA VAL A 248 -7.19 4.21 -39.37
C VAL A 248 -7.43 3.68 -37.97
N ARG A 249 -8.68 3.71 -37.51
CA ARG A 249 -9.09 3.06 -36.26
C ARG A 249 -9.38 1.58 -36.52
N ILE A 250 -8.63 0.72 -35.85
CA ILE A 250 -8.82 -0.71 -35.88
C ILE A 250 -9.68 -1.05 -34.66
N ALA A 251 -10.91 -1.48 -34.92
CA ALA A 251 -11.75 -2.07 -33.90
C ALA A 251 -11.08 -3.37 -33.43
N THR A 252 -10.70 -3.42 -32.16
CA THR A 252 -10.33 -4.66 -31.50
C THR A 252 -11.58 -5.55 -31.45
N LYS A 253 -11.41 -6.89 -31.51
CA LYS A 253 -12.56 -7.81 -31.31
C LYS A 253 -13.30 -7.40 -30.03
N GLU A 254 -14.63 -7.47 -30.06
CA GLU A 254 -15.62 -6.70 -29.28
C GLU A 254 -15.41 -6.51 -27.75
N ASN A 255 -14.40 -7.09 -27.11
CA ASN A 255 -14.22 -7.06 -25.65
C ASN A 255 -12.76 -6.92 -25.17
N LEU A 256 -11.82 -6.38 -25.97
CA LEU A 256 -10.47 -6.15 -25.44
C LEU A 256 -10.49 -4.99 -24.43
N LYS A 257 -10.57 -5.35 -23.16
CA LYS A 257 -10.57 -4.44 -22.02
C LYS A 257 -9.42 -4.78 -21.09
N ILE A 258 -8.78 -3.75 -20.58
CA ILE A 258 -7.59 -3.86 -19.75
C ILE A 258 -7.77 -3.14 -18.43
N GLN A 259 -7.04 -3.59 -17.42
CA GLN A 259 -6.85 -2.80 -16.21
C GLN A 259 -5.76 -1.77 -16.49
N PHE A 260 -6.19 -0.59 -16.95
CA PHE A 260 -5.26 0.46 -17.34
C PHE A 260 -4.76 1.24 -16.12
N GLY A 261 -3.45 1.45 -16.07
CA GLY A 261 -2.76 2.25 -15.07
C GLY A 261 -1.36 2.67 -15.55
N PRO A 262 -0.65 3.53 -14.81
CA PRO A 262 0.64 4.10 -15.22
C PRO A 262 1.70 3.05 -15.58
N ARG A 263 1.72 1.91 -14.87
CA ARG A 263 2.64 0.79 -15.15
C ARG A 263 2.43 0.23 -16.56
N LEU A 264 1.20 -0.12 -16.89
CA LEU A 264 0.85 -0.66 -18.19
C LEU A 264 1.05 0.37 -19.31
N ALA A 265 0.73 1.64 -19.03
CA ALA A 265 1.00 2.74 -19.95
C ALA A 265 2.50 2.83 -20.28
N ALA A 266 3.37 2.83 -19.26
CA ALA A 266 4.82 2.88 -19.46
C ALA A 266 5.36 1.67 -20.24
N SER A 267 4.86 0.45 -19.96
CA SER A 267 5.24 -0.75 -20.72
C SER A 267 4.82 -0.65 -22.20
N ILE A 268 3.61 -0.15 -22.46
CA ILE A 268 3.13 0.06 -23.83
C ILE A 268 3.95 1.13 -24.55
N GLU A 269 4.25 2.25 -23.89
CA GLU A 269 5.09 3.32 -24.47
C GLU A 269 6.54 2.86 -24.71
N GLY A 270 7.09 1.98 -23.88
CA GLY A 270 8.40 1.37 -24.12
C GLY A 270 8.45 0.54 -25.41
N LEU A 271 7.32 -0.10 -25.78
CA LEU A 271 7.20 -0.90 -27.00
C LEU A 271 6.92 -0.06 -28.26
N LEU A 272 5.95 0.85 -28.13
CA LEU A 272 5.37 1.62 -29.23
C LEU A 272 6.03 2.99 -29.45
N GLY A 273 6.74 3.50 -28.45
CA GLY A 273 7.29 4.85 -28.42
C GLY A 273 6.50 5.78 -27.48
N GLN A 274 7.15 6.83 -27.00
CA GLN A 274 6.52 7.84 -26.13
C GLN A 274 5.35 8.54 -26.84
N GLY A 275 4.27 8.81 -26.09
CA GLY A 275 3.07 9.47 -26.61
C GLY A 275 2.18 8.58 -27.47
N SER A 276 2.46 7.27 -27.51
CA SER A 276 1.64 6.28 -28.21
C SER A 276 0.35 5.95 -27.46
N VAL A 277 0.27 6.26 -26.17
CA VAL A 277 -0.89 5.99 -25.32
C VAL A 277 -1.68 7.27 -25.11
N ARG A 278 -2.99 7.24 -25.41
CA ARG A 278 -3.89 8.36 -25.16
C ARG A 278 -5.13 7.90 -24.40
N GLU A 279 -5.36 8.52 -23.25
CA GLU A 279 -6.50 8.26 -22.39
C GLU A 279 -7.75 9.00 -22.89
N ARG A 280 -8.90 8.32 -22.92
CA ARG A 280 -10.21 8.92 -23.15
C ARG A 280 -11.01 8.90 -21.85
N TYR A 281 -11.67 10.01 -21.53
CA TYR A 281 -12.40 10.19 -20.29
C TYR A 281 -13.90 10.36 -20.55
N LEU A 282 -14.75 9.74 -19.73
CA LEU A 282 -16.20 9.93 -19.75
C LEU A 282 -16.51 11.36 -19.28
N GLY A 283 -17.15 12.16 -20.13
CA GLY A 283 -17.61 13.52 -19.79
C GLY A 283 -16.76 14.69 -20.30
N ALA A 284 -15.68 14.47 -21.05
CA ALA A 284 -14.96 15.54 -21.75
C ALA A 284 -15.63 15.81 -23.12
N GLY A 285 -16.83 16.38 -23.09
CA GLY A 285 -17.64 16.56 -24.30
C GLY A 285 -18.95 17.31 -24.06
N ALA A 286 -18.83 18.57 -23.63
CA ALA A 286 -19.67 19.70 -24.05
C ALA A 286 -18.92 21.00 -23.73
#